data_AF-A0A9J7MP38-F1
#
_entry.id   AF-A0A9J7MP38-F1
#
_cell.length_a   1.000
_cell.length_b   1.000
_cell.length_c   1.000
_cell.angle_alpha   90.00
_cell.angle_beta   90.00
_cell.angle_gamma   90.00
#
_symmetry.space_group_name_H-M   'P 1'
#
loop_
_entity.id
_entity.type
_entity.pdbx_description
1 polymer ?
#
loop_
_entity_poly.entity_id
_entity_poly.type
_entity_poly.pdbx_seq_one_letter_code
_entity_poly.pdbx_strand_id
1 'polypeptide(L)'
;MRGRKQRRLRFVEFVKEGGKGKRRGKSALDEGLGILATAGDWDLRVDLDRKLTFPEEITTTNQRPDIVIWSAKTRQVVILELTVPWEDRLEEAFERKAEKYSELKQSCIEKGWKTWYYPIEVGCRGFVGQSAWRGLGAVGIKGRKRKVVTKNLAEAAEAASRWLWMKSKEHTWK
;
A
#
# COMPACT_ATOMS: atom_id res chain seq x y z
N MET A 1 26.54 -17.75 18.70
CA MET A 1 26.97 -17.95 17.30
C MET A 1 26.51 -16.75 16.46
N ARG A 2 27.43 -15.98 15.87
CA ARG A 2 27.12 -14.75 15.10
C ARG A 2 26.97 -15.11 13.62
N GLY A 3 25.77 -14.88 13.05
CA GLY A 3 25.47 -15.16 11.64
C GLY A 3 26.21 -14.23 10.67
N ARG A 4 26.87 -14.81 9.66
CA ARG A 4 27.57 -14.12 8.57
C ARG A 4 26.56 -13.37 7.69
N LYS A 5 26.73 -12.05 7.54
CA LYS A 5 26.05 -11.25 6.50
C LYS A 5 26.59 -11.64 5.12
N GLN A 6 25.73 -12.18 4.27
CA GLN A 6 26.06 -12.52 2.89
C GLN A 6 26.22 -11.23 2.05
N ARG A 7 27.45 -10.97 1.56
CA ARG A 7 27.71 -9.83 0.66
C ARG A 7 27.10 -10.14 -0.71
N ARG A 8 26.13 -9.32 -1.11
CA ARG A 8 25.54 -9.32 -2.45
C ARG A 8 26.64 -9.03 -3.50
N LEU A 9 26.87 -9.97 -4.42
CA LEU A 9 27.84 -9.81 -5.51
C LEU A 9 27.38 -8.65 -6.42
N ARG A 10 28.26 -7.68 -6.65
CA ARG A 10 28.02 -6.57 -7.59
C ARG A 10 28.54 -6.99 -8.95
N PHE A 11 27.63 -7.19 -9.91
CA PHE A 11 28.00 -7.36 -11.31
C PHE A 11 28.58 -6.05 -11.84
N VAL A 12 29.79 -6.10 -12.39
CA VAL A 12 30.42 -4.99 -13.09
C VAL A 12 30.05 -5.09 -14.56
N GLU A 13 29.48 -4.03 -15.11
CA GLU A 13 29.16 -3.92 -16.53
C GLU A 13 30.44 -3.50 -17.28
N PHE A 14 30.96 -4.40 -18.11
CA PHE A 14 32.13 -4.10 -18.95
C PHE A 14 31.73 -3.16 -20.07
N VAL A 15 32.41 -2.02 -20.18
CA VAL A 15 32.22 -1.04 -21.26
C VAL A 15 33.45 -1.10 -22.17
N LYS A 16 33.23 -1.08 -23.49
CA LYS A 16 34.32 -1.01 -24.48
C LYS A 16 35.09 0.30 -24.34
N GLU A 17 36.39 0.25 -24.64
CA GLU A 17 37.27 1.43 -24.67
C GLU A 17 36.68 2.53 -25.59
N GLY A 18 36.60 3.77 -25.08
CA GLY A 18 35.94 4.90 -25.76
C GLY A 18 34.41 4.95 -25.62
N GLY A 19 33.77 3.94 -25.04
CA GLY A 19 32.33 3.94 -24.77
C GLY A 19 31.98 4.76 -23.53
N LYS A 20 31.14 5.80 -23.68
CA LYS A 20 30.45 6.38 -22.53
C LYS A 20 29.42 5.36 -22.04
N GLY A 21 29.68 4.72 -20.90
CA GLY A 21 28.70 3.84 -20.27
C GLY A 21 27.37 4.58 -20.14
N LYS A 22 26.25 3.94 -20.50
CA LYS A 22 24.92 4.53 -20.30
C LYS A 22 24.75 4.77 -18.81
N ARG A 23 24.87 6.02 -18.35
CA ARG A 23 24.39 6.41 -17.02
C ARG A 23 22.88 6.24 -17.06
N ARG A 24 22.38 5.05 -16.68
CA ARG A 24 20.98 4.91 -16.29
C ARG A 24 20.77 5.90 -15.15
N GLY A 25 20.01 6.98 -15.41
CA GLY A 25 19.52 7.82 -14.33
C GLY A 25 18.81 6.94 -13.31
N LYS A 26 19.07 7.16 -12.02
CA LYS A 26 18.36 6.42 -10.97
C LYS A 26 16.88 6.78 -11.05
N SER A 27 15.99 5.79 -11.01
CA SER A 27 14.55 6.07 -10.94
C SER A 27 14.19 6.66 -9.57
N ALA A 28 13.07 7.38 -9.47
CA ALA A 28 12.60 7.88 -8.17
C ALA A 28 12.41 6.77 -7.12
N LEU A 29 12.14 5.54 -7.56
CA LEU A 29 12.10 4.35 -6.71
C LEU A 29 13.51 3.96 -6.20
N ASP A 30 14.53 4.02 -7.07
CA ASP A 30 15.92 3.74 -6.73
C ASP A 30 16.52 4.78 -5.78
N GLU A 31 16.04 6.02 -5.86
CA GLU A 31 16.39 7.10 -4.94
C GLU A 31 15.58 7.05 -3.64
N GLY A 32 14.64 6.11 -3.54
CA GLY A 32 13.80 5.94 -2.37
C GLY A 32 12.87 7.15 -2.14
N LEU A 33 12.40 7.81 -3.19
CA LEU A 33 11.39 8.88 -3.06
C LEU A 33 9.98 8.31 -2.91
N GLY A 34 9.76 7.06 -3.35
CA GLY A 34 8.47 6.36 -3.29
C GLY A 34 7.76 6.33 -4.64
N ILE A 35 6.66 5.57 -4.72
CA ILE A 35 5.90 5.35 -5.96
C ILE A 35 5.33 6.66 -6.48
N LEU A 36 4.77 7.52 -5.62
CA LEU A 36 4.13 8.75 -6.08
C LEU A 36 5.09 9.77 -6.69
N ALA A 37 6.41 9.59 -6.52
CA ALA A 37 7.42 10.43 -7.17
C ALA A 37 7.71 10.00 -8.63
N THR A 38 7.13 8.90 -9.13
CA THR A 38 7.42 8.37 -10.48
C THR A 38 6.53 8.94 -11.58
N ALA A 39 5.47 9.68 -11.24
CA ALA A 39 4.55 10.31 -12.18
C ALA A 39 4.01 11.63 -11.61
N GLY A 40 3.42 12.47 -12.47
CA GLY A 40 2.89 13.80 -12.10
C GLY A 40 1.38 13.95 -12.23
N ASP A 41 0.69 12.93 -12.75
CA ASP A 41 -0.74 12.90 -13.08
C ASP A 41 -1.48 11.87 -12.22
N TRP A 42 -1.18 11.82 -10.93
CA TRP A 42 -1.85 10.89 -10.03
C TRP A 42 -3.28 11.33 -9.73
N ASP A 43 -4.23 10.45 -10.01
CA ASP A 43 -5.60 10.51 -9.53
C ASP A 43 -5.78 9.64 -8.28
N LEU A 44 -6.74 10.02 -7.44
CA LEU A 44 -7.06 9.36 -6.17
C LEU A 44 -8.57 9.14 -6.07
N ARG A 45 -8.97 7.92 -5.72
CA ARG A 45 -10.33 7.58 -5.27
C ARG A 45 -10.26 6.92 -3.90
N VAL A 46 -11.21 7.30 -3.04
CA VAL A 46 -11.36 6.77 -1.69
C VAL A 46 -12.81 6.32 -1.48
N ASP A 47 -13.02 5.23 -0.75
CA ASP A 47 -14.35 4.73 -0.40
C ASP A 47 -14.88 5.46 0.85
N LEU A 48 -15.15 6.77 0.69
CA LEU A 48 -15.72 7.64 1.71
C LEU A 48 -16.96 8.34 1.15
N ASP A 49 -18.09 8.27 1.86
CA ASP A 49 -19.41 8.89 1.58
C ASP A 49 -20.09 8.49 0.25
N ARG A 50 -19.32 8.17 -0.79
CA ARG A 50 -19.77 7.71 -2.10
C ARG A 50 -19.14 6.37 -2.37
N LYS A 51 -19.97 5.43 -2.86
CA LYS A 51 -19.57 4.08 -3.26
C LYS A 51 -18.41 4.17 -4.26
N LEU A 52 -17.22 3.75 -3.88
CA LEU A 52 -16.06 3.77 -4.77
C LEU A 52 -16.31 2.88 -5.99
N THR A 53 -16.11 3.44 -7.18
CA THR A 53 -16.05 2.71 -8.45
C THR A 53 -14.61 2.62 -8.89
N PHE A 54 -14.10 1.39 -9.12
CA PHE A 54 -12.75 1.20 -9.63
C PHE A 54 -12.60 1.87 -11.01
N PRO A 55 -11.47 2.53 -11.32
CA PRO A 55 -11.30 3.20 -12.61
C PRO A 55 -11.41 2.21 -13.78
N GLU A 56 -12.42 2.42 -14.63
CA GLU A 56 -12.71 1.52 -15.76
C GLU A 56 -11.58 1.50 -16.79
N GLU A 57 -10.81 2.58 -16.91
CA GLU A 57 -9.61 2.67 -17.75
C GLU A 57 -8.50 1.69 -17.33
N ILE A 58 -8.50 1.25 -16.08
CA ILE A 58 -7.58 0.23 -15.58
C ILE A 58 -8.19 -1.15 -15.84
N THR A 59 -9.33 -1.43 -15.20
CA THR A 59 -10.10 -2.65 -15.43
C THR A 59 -11.53 -2.51 -14.90
N THR A 60 -12.47 -3.22 -15.53
CA THR A 60 -13.83 -3.36 -15.01
C THR A 60 -13.84 -4.39 -13.88
N THR A 61 -14.32 -4.00 -12.71
CA THR A 61 -14.46 -4.89 -11.55
C THR A 61 -15.56 -4.39 -10.62
N ASN A 62 -16.18 -5.33 -9.89
CA ASN A 62 -17.09 -5.01 -8.80
C ASN A 62 -16.37 -4.88 -7.44
N GLN A 63 -15.07 -5.19 -7.40
CA GLN A 63 -14.26 -5.04 -6.20
C GLN A 63 -14.07 -3.56 -5.85
N ARG A 64 -14.03 -3.27 -4.55
CA ARG A 64 -13.89 -1.91 -4.01
C ARG A 64 -12.84 -1.89 -2.92
N PRO A 65 -11.57 -1.64 -3.31
CA PRO A 65 -10.57 -1.28 -2.35
C PRO A 65 -10.92 0.04 -1.67
N ASP A 66 -10.46 0.24 -0.43
CA ASP A 66 -10.70 1.51 0.29
C ASP A 66 -10.07 2.71 -0.41
N ILE A 67 -8.90 2.52 -1.03
CA ILE A 67 -8.17 3.59 -1.73
C ILE A 67 -7.54 3.06 -3.02
N VAL A 68 -7.72 3.79 -4.11
CA VAL A 68 -7.07 3.55 -5.39
C VAL A 68 -6.38 4.82 -5.85
N ILE A 69 -5.08 4.74 -6.13
CA ILE A 69 -4.27 5.83 -6.68
C ILE A 69 -3.73 5.37 -8.02
N TRP A 70 -3.86 6.14 -9.09
CA TRP A 70 -3.36 5.72 -10.39
C TRP A 70 -2.89 6.88 -11.25
N SER A 71 -2.03 6.59 -12.23
CA SER A 71 -1.57 7.54 -13.24
C SER A 71 -1.82 6.91 -14.61
N ALA A 72 -2.69 7.53 -15.38
CA ALA A 72 -3.06 7.07 -16.72
C ALA A 72 -1.88 7.17 -17.69
N LYS A 73 -1.12 8.28 -17.65
CA LYS A 73 0.01 8.50 -18.58
C LYS A 73 1.11 7.47 -18.42
N THR A 74 1.36 7.02 -17.20
CA THR A 74 2.44 6.06 -16.90
C THR A 74 1.95 4.64 -16.65
N ARG A 75 0.64 4.42 -16.71
CA ARG A 75 -0.06 3.14 -16.46
C ARG A 75 0.37 2.51 -15.13
N GLN A 76 0.27 3.30 -14.07
CA GLN A 76 0.60 2.89 -12.71
C GLN A 76 -0.65 2.88 -11.85
N VAL A 77 -0.82 1.88 -11.00
CA VAL A 77 -1.92 1.79 -10.03
C VAL A 77 -1.42 1.26 -8.69
N VAL A 78 -1.80 1.94 -7.62
CA VAL A 78 -1.57 1.56 -6.24
C VAL A 78 -2.93 1.36 -5.58
N ILE A 79 -3.14 0.15 -5.07
CA ILE A 79 -4.35 -0.25 -4.36
C ILE A 79 -3.99 -0.35 -2.87
N LEU A 80 -4.68 0.41 -2.03
CA LEU A 80 -4.54 0.33 -0.58
C LEU A 80 -5.85 -0.17 0.03
N GLU A 81 -5.74 -1.16 0.90
CA GLU A 81 -6.87 -1.79 1.58
C GLU A 81 -6.70 -1.64 3.09
N LEU A 82 -7.64 -0.99 3.76
CA LEU A 82 -7.66 -0.81 5.20
C LEU A 82 -8.23 -2.07 5.86
N THR A 83 -7.62 -2.49 6.96
CA THR A 83 -8.10 -3.64 7.73
C THR A 83 -7.92 -3.40 9.21
N VAL A 84 -8.98 -3.62 9.99
CA VAL A 84 -8.96 -3.48 11.45
C VAL A 84 -9.23 -4.83 12.11
N PRO A 85 -8.23 -5.72 12.20
CA PRO A 85 -8.40 -7.00 12.86
C PRO A 85 -8.35 -6.86 14.38
N TRP A 86 -8.77 -7.92 15.07
CA TRP A 86 -8.30 -8.15 16.43
C TRP A 86 -6.81 -8.53 16.37
N GLU A 87 -5.98 -8.05 17.28
CA GLU A 87 -4.52 -8.11 17.16
C GLU A 87 -4.00 -9.55 16.92
N ASP A 88 -4.58 -10.55 17.59
CA ASP A 88 -4.16 -11.96 17.47
C ASP A 88 -4.44 -12.56 16.08
N ARG A 89 -5.22 -11.89 15.22
CA ARG A 89 -5.62 -12.36 13.89
C ARG A 89 -5.04 -11.52 12.74
N LEU A 90 -4.01 -10.72 13.02
CA LEU A 90 -3.36 -9.87 12.03
C LEU A 90 -2.86 -10.65 10.82
N GLU A 91 -2.16 -11.77 11.04
CA GLU A 91 -1.55 -12.56 9.96
C GLU A 91 -2.61 -13.30 9.11
N GLU A 92 -3.62 -13.89 9.74
CA GLU A 92 -4.73 -14.52 9.00
C GLU A 92 -5.55 -13.51 8.18
N ALA A 93 -5.76 -12.30 8.71
CA ALA A 93 -6.49 -11.25 8.00
C ALA A 93 -5.70 -10.75 6.79
N PHE A 94 -4.37 -10.68 6.91
CA PHE A 94 -3.46 -10.35 5.82
C PHE A 94 -3.60 -11.36 4.66
N GLU A 95 -3.52 -12.66 4.96
CA GLU A 95 -3.54 -13.72 3.96
C GLU A 95 -4.86 -13.78 3.20
N ARG A 96 -6.00 -13.77 3.90
CA ARG A 96 -7.32 -13.81 3.26
C ARG A 96 -7.56 -12.62 2.32
N LYS A 97 -7.07 -11.42 2.68
CA LYS A 97 -7.22 -10.23 1.83
C LYS A 97 -6.24 -10.18 0.67
N ALA A 98 -5.02 -10.70 0.86
CA ALA A 98 -4.07 -10.84 -0.24
C ALA A 98 -4.61 -11.76 -1.34
N GLU A 99 -5.32 -12.82 -0.96
CA GLU A 99 -6.00 -13.72 -1.90
C GLU A 99 -7.14 -13.01 -2.64
N LYS A 100 -8.01 -12.27 -1.93
CA LYS A 100 -9.16 -11.56 -2.53
C LYS A 100 -8.78 -10.61 -3.67
N TYR A 101 -7.68 -9.87 -3.53
CA TYR A 101 -7.24 -8.89 -4.53
C TYR A 101 -6.21 -9.45 -5.51
N SER A 102 -5.87 -10.72 -5.43
CA SER A 102 -4.90 -11.37 -6.32
C SER A 102 -5.38 -11.33 -7.79
N GLU A 103 -6.64 -11.67 -8.03
CA GLU A 103 -7.27 -11.64 -9.36
C GLU A 103 -7.35 -10.23 -9.93
N LEU A 104 -7.73 -9.25 -9.11
CA LEU A 104 -7.80 -7.85 -9.53
C LEU A 104 -6.41 -7.34 -9.93
N LYS A 105 -5.41 -7.65 -9.11
CA LYS A 105 -4.02 -7.30 -9.39
C LYS A 105 -3.55 -7.93 -10.71
N GLN A 106 -3.86 -9.21 -10.91
CA GLN A 106 -3.50 -9.93 -12.12
C GLN A 106 -4.17 -9.32 -13.36
N SER A 107 -5.46 -9.00 -13.29
CA SER A 107 -6.19 -8.32 -14.36
C SER A 107 -5.59 -6.96 -14.73
N CYS A 108 -5.13 -6.19 -13.74
CA CYS A 108 -4.45 -4.91 -14.00
C CYS A 108 -3.11 -5.15 -14.74
N ILE A 109 -2.32 -6.13 -14.30
CA ILE A 109 -1.03 -6.48 -14.90
C ILE A 109 -1.20 -6.97 -16.35
N GLU A 110 -2.18 -7.83 -16.61
CA GLU A 110 -2.50 -8.33 -17.96
C GLU A 110 -2.92 -7.20 -18.90
N LYS A 111 -3.63 -6.21 -18.36
CA LYS A 111 -3.92 -4.96 -19.04
C LYS A 111 -2.74 -3.99 -19.02
N GLY A 112 -1.50 -4.43 -18.79
CA GLY A 112 -0.29 -3.63 -18.92
C GLY A 112 -0.08 -2.54 -17.86
N TRP A 113 -0.77 -2.62 -16.71
CA TRP A 113 -0.59 -1.68 -15.61
C TRP A 113 0.45 -2.17 -14.60
N LYS A 114 1.36 -1.29 -14.22
CA LYS A 114 2.24 -1.51 -13.06
C LYS A 114 1.39 -1.40 -11.80
N THR A 115 1.22 -2.53 -11.11
CA THR A 115 0.24 -2.66 -10.03
C THR A 115 0.91 -2.98 -8.71
N TRP A 116 0.66 -2.14 -7.70
CA TRP A 116 1.03 -2.39 -6.31
C TRP A 116 -0.21 -2.54 -5.45
N TYR A 117 -0.15 -3.49 -4.51
CA TYR A 117 -1.19 -3.72 -3.52
C TYR A 117 -0.56 -3.64 -2.13
N TYR A 118 -1.13 -2.83 -1.25
CA TYR A 118 -0.69 -2.73 0.14
C TYR A 118 -1.89 -2.82 1.09
N PRO A 119 -2.00 -3.89 1.88
CA PRO A 119 -2.89 -3.88 3.03
C PRO A 119 -2.32 -2.94 4.10
N ILE A 120 -3.20 -2.20 4.75
CA ILE A 120 -2.91 -1.26 5.83
C ILE A 120 -3.65 -1.77 7.05
N GLU A 121 -2.94 -2.48 7.91
CA GLU A 121 -3.54 -3.11 9.08
C GLU A 121 -3.32 -2.30 10.34
N VAL A 122 -4.39 -2.11 11.09
CA VAL A 122 -4.39 -1.41 12.37
C VAL A 122 -5.30 -2.18 13.32
N GLY A 123 -4.73 -2.78 14.38
CA GLY A 123 -5.48 -3.44 15.43
C GLY A 123 -6.49 -2.50 16.08
N CYS A 124 -7.64 -3.03 16.47
CA CYS A 124 -8.73 -2.25 17.07
C CYS A 124 -8.35 -1.57 18.40
N ARG A 125 -7.24 -1.99 19.04
CA ARG A 125 -6.64 -1.36 20.24
C ARG A 125 -5.45 -0.46 19.89
N GLY A 126 -5.38 0.02 18.65
CA GLY A 126 -4.39 1.00 18.19
C GLY A 126 -3.04 0.41 17.78
N PHE A 127 -2.90 -0.92 17.73
CA PHE A 127 -1.66 -1.54 17.26
C PHE A 127 -1.49 -1.36 15.74
N VAL A 128 -0.53 -0.56 15.28
CA VAL A 128 -0.29 -0.41 13.84
C VAL A 128 0.62 -1.53 13.31
N GLY A 129 0.12 -2.29 12.34
CA GLY A 129 0.85 -3.38 11.70
C GLY A 129 2.05 -2.90 10.87
N GLN A 130 3.02 -3.81 10.67
CA GLN A 130 4.15 -3.52 9.78
C GLN A 130 3.72 -3.25 8.33
N SER A 131 2.61 -3.85 7.90
CA SER A 131 1.99 -3.67 6.59
C SER A 131 1.67 -2.19 6.32
N ALA A 132 1.03 -1.50 7.28
CA ALA A 132 0.77 -0.06 7.21
C ALA A 132 2.07 0.76 7.07
N TRP A 133 3.11 0.42 7.84
CA TRP A 133 4.40 1.11 7.77
C TRP A 133 5.10 0.94 6.42
N ARG A 134 5.00 -0.25 5.83
CA ARG A 134 5.53 -0.56 4.49
C ARG A 134 4.73 0.17 3.40
N GLY A 135 3.40 0.11 3.45
CA GLY A 135 2.53 0.79 2.49
C GLY A 135 2.75 2.30 2.46
N LEU A 136 2.75 2.94 3.63
CA LEU A 136 3.06 4.38 3.76
C LEU A 136 4.45 4.72 3.21
N GLY A 137 5.46 3.90 3.54
CA GLY A 137 6.82 4.09 3.03
C GLY A 137 6.93 3.94 1.52
N ALA A 138 6.18 3.01 0.93
CA ALA A 138 6.16 2.73 -0.50
C ALA A 138 5.56 3.89 -1.29
N VAL A 139 4.49 4.52 -0.80
CA VAL A 139 3.91 5.73 -1.43
C VAL A 139 4.72 7.01 -1.18
N GLY A 140 5.81 6.93 -0.41
CA GLY A 140 6.72 8.06 -0.16
C GLY A 140 6.51 8.79 1.18
N ILE A 141 5.58 8.33 2.03
CA ILE A 141 5.36 8.91 3.35
C ILE A 141 6.42 8.38 4.32
N LYS A 142 7.34 9.26 4.74
CA LYS A 142 8.53 8.89 5.53
C LYS A 142 8.73 9.79 6.74
N GLY A 143 9.71 9.41 7.58
CA GLY A 143 10.17 10.21 8.70
C GLY A 143 9.06 10.61 9.67
N ARG A 144 9.04 11.89 10.05
CA ARG A 144 8.06 12.45 11.00
C ARG A 144 6.62 12.35 10.49
N LYS A 145 6.39 12.59 9.19
CA LYS A 145 5.05 12.46 8.59
C LYS A 145 4.48 11.06 8.77
N ARG A 146 5.29 10.03 8.53
CA ARG A 146 4.88 8.63 8.74
C ARG A 146 4.49 8.36 10.19
N LYS A 147 5.28 8.85 11.16
CA LYS A 147 4.96 8.70 12.59
C LYS A 147 3.61 9.34 12.94
N VAL A 148 3.35 10.53 12.41
CA VAL A 148 2.07 11.24 12.62
C VAL A 148 0.91 10.45 12.02
N VAL A 149 1.02 9.99 10.77
CA VAL A 149 -0.03 9.19 10.13
C VAL A 149 -0.30 7.89 10.88
N THR A 150 0.75 7.18 11.27
CA THR A 150 0.65 5.96 12.09
C THR A 150 -0.05 6.21 13.43
N LYS A 151 0.26 7.32 14.11
CA LYS A 151 -0.40 7.70 15.35
C LYS A 151 -1.90 7.97 15.12
N ASN A 152 -2.24 8.75 14.10
CA ASN A 152 -3.64 9.08 13.80
C ASN A 152 -4.45 7.82 13.41
N LEU A 153 -3.84 6.88 12.68
CA LEU A 153 -4.45 5.59 12.36
C LEU A 153 -4.79 4.79 13.62
N ALA A 154 -3.87 4.73 14.59
CA ALA A 154 -4.08 4.05 15.86
C ALA A 154 -5.23 4.69 16.66
N GLU A 155 -5.18 6.02 16.83
CA GLU A 155 -6.20 6.77 17.57
C GLU A 155 -7.59 6.64 16.91
N ALA A 156 -7.67 6.65 15.58
CA ALA A 156 -8.92 6.45 14.86
C ALA A 156 -9.49 5.04 15.07
N ALA A 157 -8.65 4.01 15.02
CA ALA A 157 -9.08 2.62 15.23
C ALA A 157 -9.60 2.41 16.67
N GLU A 158 -8.91 2.95 17.68
CA GLU A 158 -9.33 2.90 19.08
C GLU A 158 -10.62 3.67 19.33
N ALA A 159 -10.75 4.87 18.77
CA ALA A 159 -11.94 5.69 18.94
C ALA A 159 -13.17 5.00 18.33
N ALA A 160 -13.03 4.44 17.12
CA ALA A 160 -14.10 3.71 16.45
C ALA A 160 -14.49 2.43 17.20
N SER A 161 -13.51 1.63 17.64
CA SER A 161 -13.77 0.40 18.38
C SER A 161 -14.43 0.67 19.73
N ARG A 162 -13.97 1.70 20.46
CA ARG A 162 -14.58 2.17 21.70
C ARG A 162 -16.02 2.62 21.48
N TRP A 163 -16.28 3.36 20.40
CA TRP A 163 -17.63 3.80 20.06
C TRP A 163 -18.56 2.61 19.81
N LEU A 164 -18.14 1.64 18.97
CA LEU A 164 -18.90 0.41 18.72
C LEU A 164 -19.17 -0.37 20.01
N TRP A 165 -18.20 -0.45 20.92
CA TRP A 165 -18.37 -1.11 22.22
C TRP A 165 -19.34 -0.40 23.15
N MET A 166 -19.32 0.94 23.20
CA MET A 166 -20.30 1.70 23.98
C MET A 166 -21.71 1.48 23.42
N LYS A 167 -21.79 1.43 22.10
CA LYS A 167 -23.02 1.25 21.35
C LYS A 167 -23.61 -0.16 21.49
N SER A 168 -22.80 -1.22 21.48
CA SER A 168 -23.29 -2.60 21.68
C SER A 168 -23.96 -2.83 23.04
N LYS A 169 -23.75 -1.92 24.01
CA LYS A 169 -24.41 -1.94 25.32
C LYS A 169 -25.78 -1.26 25.33
N GLU A 170 -26.15 -0.55 24.26
CA GLU A 170 -27.47 0.05 24.11
C GLU A 170 -28.46 -1.03 23.62
N HIS A 171 -29.58 -1.23 24.33
CA HIS A 171 -30.60 -2.26 24.01
C HIS A 171 -31.30 -2.08 22.65
N THR A 172 -30.99 -1.02 21.90
CA THR A 172 -31.55 -0.73 20.57
C THR A 172 -30.71 -1.27 19.42
N TRP A 173 -29.54 -1.86 19.69
CA TRP A 173 -28.72 -2.52 18.66
C TRP A 173 -29.32 -3.88 18.33
N LYS A 174 -30.25 -3.90 17.36
CA LYS A 174 -30.71 -5.12 16.67
C LYS A 174 -29.86 -5.42 15.46
#